data_AF-A0A2V5NHN3-F1
#
_entry.id   AF-A0A2V5NHN3-F1
#
_cell.length_a   1.000
_cell.length_b   1.000
_cell.length_c   1.000
_cell.angle_alpha   90.00
_cell.angle_beta   90.00
_cell.angle_gamma   90.00
#
_symmetry.space_group_name_H-M   'P 1'
#
loop_
_entity.id
_entity.type
_entity.pdbx_description
1 polymer ?
#
loop_
_entity_poly.entity_id
_entity_poly.type
_entity_poly.pdbx_seq_one_letter_code
_entity_poly.pdbx_strand_id
1 'polypeptide(L)'
;MQAGRDLAAAVAQVPGYNPTANDIQSANLVLAMKALADKNYAVAAARTEAQEAIDARSGLYDRPDTGLKYVFQQVKAAVASQFGRQSSGYQMVAGIRY
;
A
#
# COMPACT_ATOMS: atom_id res chain seq x y z
N MET A 1 15.75 -8.05 -15.52
CA MET A 1 14.82 -8.96 -16.25
C MET A 1 15.19 -9.15 -17.70
N GLN A 2 15.62 -8.08 -18.40
CA GLN A 2 16.22 -8.20 -19.73
C GLN A 2 17.38 -9.22 -19.73
N ALA A 3 18.30 -9.11 -18.77
CA ALA A 3 19.40 -10.07 -18.58
C ALA A 3 18.98 -11.55 -18.50
N GLY A 4 17.82 -11.87 -17.95
CA GLY A 4 17.34 -13.26 -17.87
C GLY A 4 16.76 -13.78 -19.19
N ARG A 5 16.14 -12.89 -19.98
CA ARG A 5 15.72 -13.21 -21.35
C ARG A 5 16.93 -13.33 -22.28
N ASP A 6 17.92 -12.46 -22.10
CA ASP A 6 19.18 -12.49 -22.84
C ASP A 6 19.95 -13.79 -22.55
N LEU A 7 19.99 -14.23 -21.30
CA LEU A 7 20.58 -15.51 -20.90
C LEU A 7 19.86 -16.69 -21.57
N ALA A 8 18.53 -16.74 -21.51
CA ALA A 8 17.76 -17.81 -22.14
C ALA A 8 17.96 -17.85 -23.67
N ALA A 9 18.04 -16.68 -24.31
CA ALA A 9 18.32 -16.55 -25.73
C ALA A 9 19.73 -17.02 -26.08
N ALA A 10 20.75 -16.63 -25.30
CA ALA A 10 22.14 -17.04 -25.50
C ALA A 10 22.31 -18.55 -25.34
N VAL A 11 21.70 -19.13 -24.32
CA VAL A 11 21.77 -20.57 -24.02
C VAL A 11 21.05 -21.39 -25.10
N ALA A 12 19.96 -20.89 -25.69
CA ALA A 12 19.28 -21.55 -26.80
C ALA A 12 20.13 -21.62 -28.10
N GLN A 13 21.18 -20.79 -28.22
CA GLN A 13 22.10 -20.81 -29.36
C GLN A 13 23.27 -21.79 -29.16
N VAL A 14 23.42 -22.39 -27.97
CA VAL A 14 24.52 -23.32 -27.67
C VAL A 14 24.20 -24.69 -28.27
N PRO A 15 25.00 -25.21 -29.23
CA PRO A 15 24.74 -26.51 -29.83
C PRO A 15 24.79 -27.64 -28.79
N GLY A 16 23.79 -28.53 -28.80
CA GLY A 16 23.73 -29.66 -27.87
C GLY A 16 23.25 -29.30 -26.46
N TYR A 17 22.84 -28.05 -26.20
CA TYR A 17 22.24 -27.68 -24.93
C TYR A 17 20.87 -28.33 -24.75
N ASN A 18 20.84 -29.44 -24.00
CA ASN A 18 19.63 -30.18 -23.66
C ASN A 18 19.70 -30.68 -22.21
N PRO A 19 19.55 -29.78 -21.22
CA PRO A 19 19.60 -30.17 -19.83
C PRO A 19 18.40 -31.04 -19.45
N THR A 20 18.66 -32.06 -18.63
CA THR A 20 17.64 -32.92 -18.03
C THR A 20 16.88 -32.22 -16.90
N ALA A 21 17.50 -31.25 -16.25
CA ALA A 21 16.87 -30.44 -15.22
C ALA A 21 15.98 -29.35 -15.87
N ASN A 22 14.70 -29.32 -15.48
CA ASN A 22 13.69 -28.47 -16.13
C ASN A 22 13.93 -26.98 -15.89
N ASP A 23 14.40 -26.60 -14.71
CA ASP A 23 14.62 -25.22 -14.28
C ASP A 23 15.65 -24.45 -15.14
N ILE A 24 16.61 -25.16 -15.73
CA ILE A 24 17.64 -24.57 -16.60
C ILE A 24 17.31 -24.69 -18.09
N GLN A 25 16.21 -25.34 -18.47
CA GLN A 25 15.74 -25.31 -19.87
C GLN A 25 15.39 -23.87 -20.27
N SER A 26 15.80 -23.46 -21.48
CA SER A 26 15.64 -22.07 -21.94
C SER A 26 14.19 -21.59 -21.87
N ALA A 27 13.23 -22.45 -22.25
CA ALA A 27 11.80 -22.14 -22.18
C ALA A 27 11.33 -21.86 -20.74
N ASN A 28 11.75 -22.69 -19.79
CA ASN A 28 11.37 -22.53 -18.38
C ASN A 28 12.05 -21.32 -17.75
N LEU A 29 13.28 -21.00 -18.14
CA LEU A 29 13.96 -19.77 -17.73
C LEU A 29 13.23 -18.52 -18.23
N VAL A 30 12.75 -18.50 -19.48
CA VAL A 30 11.91 -17.40 -20.00
C VAL A 30 10.62 -17.26 -19.19
N LEU A 31 9.95 -18.37 -18.89
CA LEU A 31 8.73 -18.36 -18.08
C LEU A 31 8.98 -17.83 -16.67
N ALA A 32 10.05 -18.29 -16.00
CA ALA A 32 10.42 -17.83 -14.67
C ALA A 32 10.72 -16.32 -14.65
N MET A 33 11.45 -15.82 -15.65
CA MET A 33 11.77 -14.40 -15.76
C MET A 33 10.52 -13.54 -16.05
N LYS A 34 9.57 -14.06 -16.83
CA LYS A 34 8.27 -13.42 -17.01
C LYS A 34 7.45 -13.42 -15.71
N ALA A 35 7.41 -14.53 -15.00
CA ALA A 35 6.68 -14.62 -13.73
C ALA A 35 7.24 -13.63 -12.70
N LEU A 36 8.58 -13.52 -12.59
CA LEU A 36 9.22 -12.53 -11.74
C LEU A 36 8.84 -11.09 -12.15
N ALA A 37 8.71 -10.83 -13.46
CA ALA A 37 8.26 -9.55 -13.99
C ALA A 37 6.89 -9.17 -13.51
N ASP A 38 5.95 -10.07 -13.73
CA ASP A 38 4.55 -9.87 -13.42
C ASP A 38 4.38 -9.68 -11.91
N LYS A 39 5.13 -10.42 -11.09
CA LYS A 39 5.12 -10.27 -9.62
C LYS A 39 5.70 -8.93 -9.16
N ASN A 40 6.81 -8.48 -9.74
CA ASN A 40 7.37 -7.16 -9.41
C ASN A 40 6.42 -6.03 -9.78
N TYR A 41 5.76 -6.13 -10.94
CA TYR A 41 4.74 -5.17 -11.35
C TYR A 41 3.55 -5.17 -10.37
N ALA A 42 3.05 -6.36 -9.99
CA ALA A 42 1.97 -6.48 -9.01
C ALA A 42 2.33 -5.87 -7.65
N VAL A 43 3.56 -6.09 -7.15
CA VAL A 43 4.03 -5.47 -5.90
C VAL A 43 4.09 -3.95 -6.02
N ALA A 44 4.58 -3.42 -7.14
CA ALA A 44 4.62 -1.98 -7.37
C ALA A 44 3.21 -1.37 -7.39
N ALA A 45 2.27 -2.01 -8.09
CA ALA A 45 0.87 -1.58 -8.14
C ALA A 45 0.22 -1.59 -6.75
N ALA A 46 0.36 -2.69 -6.00
CA ALA A 46 -0.20 -2.82 -4.65
C ALA A 46 0.39 -1.79 -3.68
N ARG A 47 1.67 -1.43 -3.84
CA ARG A 47 2.30 -0.37 -3.05
C ARG A 47 1.68 1.01 -3.34
N THR A 48 1.43 1.32 -4.60
CA THR A 48 0.77 2.58 -4.98
C THR A 48 -0.64 2.64 -4.41
N GLU A 49 -1.43 1.58 -4.57
CA GLU A 49 -2.79 1.50 -4.03
C GLU A 49 -2.81 1.66 -2.49
N ALA A 50 -1.87 1.01 -1.79
CA ALA A 50 -1.74 1.17 -0.34
C ALA A 50 -1.40 2.62 0.06
N GLN A 51 -0.53 3.31 -0.69
CA GLN A 51 -0.21 4.70 -0.44
C GLN A 51 -1.43 5.61 -0.66
N GLU A 52 -2.16 5.42 -1.76
CA GLU A 52 -3.38 6.17 -2.06
C GLU A 52 -4.45 5.96 -0.97
N ALA A 53 -4.61 4.73 -0.48
CA ALA A 53 -5.53 4.43 0.61
C ALA A 53 -5.10 5.10 1.93
N ILE A 54 -3.80 5.15 2.22
CA ILE A 54 -3.26 5.88 3.39
C ILE A 54 -3.51 7.37 3.27
N ASP A 55 -3.29 7.96 2.10
CA ASP A 55 -3.48 9.38 1.85
C ASP A 55 -4.97 9.75 1.95
N ALA A 56 -5.86 8.92 1.38
CA ALA A 56 -7.31 9.09 1.52
C ALA A 56 -7.75 9.02 2.98
N ARG A 57 -7.25 8.04 3.75
CA ARG A 57 -7.54 7.94 5.20
C ARG A 57 -7.06 9.17 5.96
N SER A 58 -5.85 9.63 5.68
CA SER A 58 -5.27 10.82 6.32
C SER A 58 -6.08 12.06 5.95
N GLY A 59 -6.51 12.20 4.70
CA GLY A 59 -7.38 13.27 4.24
C GLY A 59 -8.74 13.31 4.94
N LEU A 60 -9.34 12.16 5.27
CA LEU A 60 -10.58 12.13 6.06
C LEU A 60 -10.39 12.57 7.51
N TYR A 61 -9.20 12.34 8.08
CA TYR A 61 -8.91 12.67 9.47
C TYR A 61 -8.42 14.10 9.67
N ASP A 62 -7.46 14.54 8.84
CA ASP A 62 -6.67 15.75 9.05
C ASP A 62 -7.10 16.94 8.20
N ARG A 63 -8.17 16.78 7.40
CA ARG A 63 -8.71 17.86 6.58
C ARG A 63 -9.02 19.10 7.43
N PRO A 64 -8.55 20.30 7.03
CA PRO A 64 -9.00 21.54 7.66
C PRO A 64 -10.52 21.66 7.62
N ASP A 65 -11.10 22.09 8.73
CA ASP A 65 -12.52 22.42 8.91
C ASP A 65 -13.57 21.30 8.73
N THR A 66 -13.19 20.17 8.11
CA THR A 66 -14.09 19.06 7.78
C THR A 66 -13.53 17.69 8.17
N GLY A 67 -12.24 17.60 8.48
CA GLY A 67 -11.62 16.37 8.95
C GLY A 67 -12.15 15.98 10.33
N LEU A 68 -12.22 14.68 10.58
CA LEU A 68 -12.77 14.15 11.84
C LEU A 68 -12.11 14.80 13.06
N LYS A 69 -10.79 15.02 13.04
CA LYS A 69 -10.06 15.68 14.13
C LYS A 69 -10.64 17.06 14.46
N TYR A 70 -10.93 17.88 13.45
CA TYR A 70 -11.52 19.19 13.64
C TYR A 70 -12.96 19.09 14.17
N VAL A 71 -13.77 18.22 13.56
CA VAL A 71 -15.16 18.01 13.98
C VAL A 71 -15.24 17.60 15.45
N PHE A 72 -14.37 16.70 15.88
CA PHE A 72 -14.26 16.28 17.28
C PHE A 72 -13.99 17.46 18.24
N GLN A 73 -13.08 18.37 17.88
CA GLN A 73 -12.80 19.56 18.69
C GLN A 73 -14.00 20.52 18.72
N GLN A 74 -14.69 20.69 17.59
CA GLN A 74 -15.88 21.54 17.52
C GLN A 74 -17.04 21.00 18.36
N VAL A 75 -17.27 19.69 18.34
CA VAL A 75 -18.29 19.06 19.19
C VAL A 75 -17.96 19.26 20.67
N LYS A 76 -16.70 19.05 21.08
CA LYS A 76 -16.25 19.34 22.46
C LYS A 76 -16.49 20.79 22.84
N ALA A 77 -16.16 21.73 21.95
CA ALA A 77 -16.34 23.15 22.18
C ALA A 77 -17.84 23.52 22.32
N ALA A 78 -18.70 22.94 21.48
CA ALA A 78 -20.15 23.13 21.55
C ALA A 78 -20.73 22.62 22.88
N VAL A 79 -20.36 21.41 23.31
CA VAL A 79 -20.77 20.85 24.62
C VAL A 79 -20.28 21.73 25.77
N ALA A 80 -19.03 22.20 25.71
CA ALA A 80 -18.48 23.11 26.71
C ALA A 80 -19.26 24.43 26.78
N SER A 81 -19.65 24.98 25.64
CA SER A 81 -20.42 26.23 25.56
C SER A 81 -21.84 26.07 26.07
N GLN A 82 -22.47 24.91 25.84
CA GLN A 82 -23.87 24.68 26.20
C GLN A 82 -24.04 24.30 27.67
N PHE A 83 -23.16 23.44 28.20
CA PHE A 83 -23.32 22.88 29.55
C PHE A 83 -22.27 23.39 30.54
N GLY A 84 -21.25 24.10 30.07
CA GLY A 84 -20.12 24.53 30.88
C GLY A 84 -19.05 23.45 31.01
N ARG A 85 -17.80 23.90 31.17
CA ARG A 85 -16.60 23.03 31.25
C ARG A 85 -16.53 22.15 32.51
N GLN A 86 -17.36 22.42 33.52
CA GLN A 86 -17.43 21.62 34.75
C GLN A 86 -18.59 20.61 34.74
N SER A 87 -19.43 20.60 33.69
CA SER A 87 -20.55 19.66 33.61
C SER A 87 -20.08 18.22 33.45
N SER A 88 -20.86 17.28 34.00
CA SER A 88 -20.66 15.84 33.79
C SER A 88 -20.68 15.48 32.29
N GLY A 89 -21.55 16.13 31.51
CA GLY A 89 -21.64 15.97 30.06
C GLY A 89 -20.35 16.39 29.33
N TYR A 90 -19.76 17.53 29.69
CA TYR A 90 -18.48 17.94 29.11
C TYR A 90 -17.33 17.01 29.53
N GLN A 91 -17.26 16.61 30.81
CA GLN A 91 -16.20 15.72 31.28
C GLN A 91 -16.19 14.37 30.56
N MET A 92 -17.38 13.84 30.23
CA MET A 92 -17.52 12.60 29.46
C MET A 92 -16.90 12.71 28.06
N VAL A 93 -17.14 13.83 27.35
CA VAL A 93 -16.60 14.01 25.99
C VAL A 93 -15.15 14.51 25.99
N ALA A 94 -14.74 15.28 27.02
CA ALA A 94 -13.41 15.89 27.11
C ALA A 94 -12.28 14.84 27.12
N GLY A 95 -12.50 13.70 27.78
CA GLY A 95 -11.52 12.62 27.92
C GLY A 95 -11.26 11.81 26.65
N ILE A 96 -12.10 11.93 25.61
CA ILE A 96 -11.92 11.15 24.38
C ILE A 96 -10.74 11.73 23.59
N ARG A 97 -9.70 10.94 23.33
CA ARG A 97 -8.46 11.40 22.67
C ARG A 97 -8.57 11.40 21.15
N TYR A 98 -8.19 12.52 20.53
CA TYR A 98 -8.06 12.74 19.08
C TYR A 98 -7.34 14.07 18.80
#